data_AF-A0A4S2S8F2-F1
#
_entry.id   AF-A0A4S2S8F2-F1
#
_cell.length_a   1.000
_cell.length_b   1.000
_cell.length_c   1.000
_cell.angle_alpha   90.00
_cell.angle_beta   90.00
_cell.angle_gamma   90.00
#
_symmetry.space_group_name_H-M   'P 1'
#
loop_
_entity.id
_entity.type
_entity.pdbx_description
1 polymer ?
#
loop_
_entity_poly.entity_id
_entity_poly.type
_entity_poly.pdbx_seq_one_letter_code
_entity_poly.pdbx_strand_id
1 'polypeptide(L)'
;MKGTGPAGAGLPGTGLAGARERRVSTGGIELCVVELGDSERPTVVLVHGYPDSKEVWSEVAERLAARFHVVLYDVRGHGRSTAPVPLRGGFTLEKLTDDFLAVADAVSPDRPVHLVGHDWGSVQGWEFATVARTEGRIASFTSMSGPSLDHFGHWIKKRMARPTPRRAAQLLGQGAKSWYVYMLHTPVLPELAWRGPLGKRWPKMLERVEKVPAGSYPTASLPSDAAHGAWLYRDNVRPRLRRPRPDAYAHVPVQLITPTGDAFLSERLYDDLELWAPDLVRRTLPAKHWVPRTRPDQLAAWITGFVTAREEPARAPEQKAPGRYADRFGGQLVLVTGAASGIGRATAFAFAEAGARVVCVDRDAEGAARTADMARLVGAPEAWGECVDVSDEQAMEKLAAKTAAEYGIVDVLVNNAGIGLSGPFLETTSEDWKKVLDVNLWGVIHGCRIFGRQMAERGQGGHIVNTASAAAYLPSKTLPAYSTSKAAVLMLSECLRAELASQSIGVSAICPGIVNTNITATSRFAGVDAAEEKRRQERSSRLYGLRNFPPEKVADAILRAVVRNEAVVPVTPESKGALWMSRFAPGALRRLAKLEPRL
;
A
#
# COMPACT_ATOMS: atom_id res chain seq x y z
N MET A 1 -24.36 -3.75 -50.54
CA MET A 1 -23.40 -4.42 -49.63
C MET A 1 -22.76 -3.38 -48.71
N LYS A 2 -23.11 -3.42 -47.43
CA LYS A 2 -22.27 -3.20 -46.22
C LYS A 2 -23.25 -2.96 -45.07
N GLY A 3 -23.58 -4.06 -44.39
CA GLY A 3 -24.49 -4.07 -43.25
C GLY A 3 -23.81 -3.47 -42.02
N THR A 4 -24.47 -2.49 -41.43
CA THR A 4 -24.21 -1.98 -40.09
C THR A 4 -24.78 -2.98 -39.08
N GLY A 5 -23.92 -3.71 -38.37
CA GLY A 5 -24.33 -4.54 -37.24
C GLY A 5 -24.86 -3.68 -36.09
N PRO A 6 -25.83 -4.16 -35.29
CA PRO A 6 -26.40 -3.38 -34.22
C PRO A 6 -25.41 -3.26 -33.05
N ALA A 7 -25.17 -2.03 -32.59
CA ALA A 7 -24.52 -1.76 -31.32
C ALA A 7 -25.34 -2.42 -30.19
N GLY A 8 -24.70 -3.31 -29.44
CA GLY A 8 -25.34 -3.98 -28.31
C GLY A 8 -25.81 -2.96 -27.27
N ALA A 9 -27.12 -2.89 -27.06
CA ALA A 9 -27.70 -2.12 -25.97
C ALA A 9 -27.24 -2.71 -24.64
N GLY A 10 -26.58 -1.90 -23.80
CA GLY A 10 -26.19 -2.30 -22.45
C GLY A 10 -27.41 -2.70 -21.62
N LEU A 11 -27.24 -3.69 -20.74
CA LEU A 11 -28.30 -4.12 -19.81
C LEU A 11 -28.65 -2.94 -18.88
N PRO A 12 -29.92 -2.48 -18.85
CA PRO A 12 -30.31 -1.40 -17.96
C PRO A 12 -30.15 -1.84 -16.49
N GLY A 13 -29.30 -1.11 -15.75
CA GLY A 13 -29.19 -1.21 -14.28
C GLY A 13 -27.95 -1.92 -13.72
N THR A 14 -27.08 -2.53 -14.53
CA THR A 14 -25.87 -3.24 -14.02
C THR A 14 -24.64 -2.34 -13.87
N GLY A 15 -24.63 -1.16 -14.51
CA GLY A 15 -23.46 -0.28 -14.53
C GLY A 15 -22.23 -0.89 -15.22
N LEU A 16 -22.37 -2.02 -15.92
CA LEU A 16 -21.31 -2.77 -16.57
C LEU A 16 -21.58 -2.78 -18.08
N ALA A 17 -20.97 -1.83 -18.80
CA ALA A 17 -21.15 -1.70 -20.24
C ALA A 17 -20.53 -2.89 -21.00
N GLY A 18 -21.25 -3.44 -21.99
CA GLY A 18 -20.75 -4.55 -22.82
C GLY A 18 -20.78 -5.93 -22.14
N ALA A 19 -21.39 -6.05 -20.96
CA ALA A 19 -21.44 -7.30 -20.23
C ALA A 19 -22.53 -8.26 -20.75
N ARG A 20 -22.21 -9.56 -20.83
CA ARG A 20 -23.16 -10.62 -21.16
C ARG A 20 -23.69 -11.25 -19.87
N GLU A 21 -25.00 -11.44 -19.78
CA GLU A 21 -25.62 -12.10 -18.62
C GLU A 21 -26.01 -13.53 -18.94
N ARG A 22 -25.78 -14.42 -17.98
CA ARG A 22 -26.11 -15.85 -18.01
C ARG A 22 -26.80 -16.26 -16.70
N ARG A 23 -27.72 -17.22 -16.79
CA ARG A 23 -28.28 -17.94 -15.65
C ARG A 23 -27.57 -19.27 -15.49
N VAL A 24 -27.10 -19.56 -14.28
CA VAL A 24 -26.47 -20.85 -13.92
C VAL A 24 -27.28 -21.50 -12.81
N SER A 25 -27.85 -22.66 -13.08
CA SER A 25 -28.70 -23.37 -12.12
C SER A 25 -27.89 -24.41 -11.33
N THR A 26 -28.07 -24.44 -10.00
CA THR A 26 -27.33 -25.35 -9.10
C THR A 26 -28.08 -25.50 -7.79
N GLY A 27 -28.24 -26.74 -7.28
CA GLY A 27 -28.83 -27.00 -5.98
C GLY A 27 -30.21 -26.36 -5.73
N GLY A 28 -31.04 -26.20 -6.77
CA GLY A 28 -32.35 -25.54 -6.70
C GLY A 28 -32.31 -24.01 -6.67
N ILE A 29 -31.16 -23.40 -6.94
CA ILE A 29 -30.92 -21.96 -7.03
C ILE A 29 -30.55 -21.60 -8.47
N GLU A 30 -30.89 -20.38 -8.88
CA GLU A 30 -30.43 -19.77 -10.12
C GLU A 30 -29.52 -18.60 -9.80
N LEU A 31 -28.26 -18.71 -10.24
CA LEU A 31 -27.25 -17.68 -10.09
C LEU A 31 -27.25 -16.75 -11.30
N CYS A 32 -27.23 -15.44 -11.04
CA CYS A 32 -27.00 -14.41 -12.05
C CYS A 32 -25.49 -14.23 -12.26
N VAL A 33 -25.01 -14.66 -13.42
CA VAL A 33 -23.59 -14.56 -13.83
C VAL A 33 -23.47 -13.51 -14.91
N VAL A 34 -22.43 -12.69 -14.83
CA VAL A 34 -22.11 -11.63 -15.77
C VAL A 34 -20.68 -11.81 -16.26
N GLU A 35 -20.49 -11.77 -17.57
CA GLU A 35 -19.22 -11.98 -18.25
C GLU A 35 -18.82 -10.69 -19.00
N LEU A 36 -17.56 -10.28 -18.87
CA LEU A 36 -16.94 -9.19 -19.64
C LEU A 36 -15.64 -9.66 -20.28
N GLY A 37 -15.27 -9.03 -21.40
CA GLY A 37 -14.05 -9.36 -22.13
C GLY A 37 -14.20 -10.58 -23.04
N ASP A 38 -13.05 -11.06 -23.51
CA ASP A 38 -12.93 -12.15 -24.47
C ASP A 38 -12.80 -13.50 -23.75
N SER A 39 -13.71 -14.44 -24.03
CA SER A 39 -13.80 -15.75 -23.38
C SER A 39 -12.62 -16.68 -23.67
N GLU A 40 -11.83 -16.40 -24.71
CA GLU A 40 -10.61 -17.16 -25.03
C GLU A 40 -9.43 -16.81 -24.12
N ARG A 41 -9.53 -15.70 -23.39
CA ARG A 41 -8.48 -15.23 -22.46
C ARG A 41 -8.60 -15.92 -21.11
N PRO A 42 -7.54 -15.88 -20.27
CA PRO A 42 -7.59 -16.44 -18.93
C PRO A 42 -8.78 -15.89 -18.13
N THR A 43 -9.51 -16.78 -17.47
CA THR A 43 -10.75 -16.45 -16.75
C THR A 43 -10.47 -15.97 -15.34
N VAL A 44 -10.95 -14.79 -14.99
CA VAL A 44 -10.89 -14.21 -13.65
C VAL A 44 -12.30 -14.14 -13.06
N VAL A 45 -12.55 -14.90 -11.98
CA VAL A 45 -13.84 -14.93 -11.28
C VAL A 45 -13.81 -14.01 -10.05
N LEU A 46 -14.64 -12.97 -10.06
CA LEU A 46 -14.78 -11.99 -8.98
C LEU A 46 -15.99 -12.34 -8.10
N VAL A 47 -15.73 -12.63 -6.83
CA VAL A 47 -16.76 -13.00 -5.84
C VAL A 47 -16.93 -11.87 -4.84
N HIS A 48 -18.15 -11.34 -4.72
CA HIS A 48 -18.47 -10.27 -3.79
C HIS A 48 -18.70 -10.79 -2.37
N GLY A 49 -18.59 -9.89 -1.40
CA GLY A 49 -18.85 -10.16 0.01
C GLY A 49 -20.19 -9.60 0.50
N TYR A 50 -20.33 -9.54 1.82
CA TYR A 50 -21.49 -9.00 2.51
C TYR A 50 -21.27 -7.51 2.80
N PRO A 51 -22.28 -6.64 2.69
CA PRO A 51 -23.68 -6.89 2.31
C PRO A 51 -23.92 -6.75 0.79
N ASP A 52 -22.86 -6.84 0.01
CA ASP A 52 -22.82 -6.38 -1.37
C ASP A 52 -23.41 -7.38 -2.37
N SER A 53 -23.57 -6.92 -3.61
CA SER A 53 -23.79 -7.73 -4.81
C SER A 53 -22.58 -7.60 -5.74
N LYS A 54 -22.57 -8.27 -6.90
CA LYS A 54 -21.41 -8.26 -7.82
C LYS A 54 -20.96 -6.88 -8.27
N GLU A 55 -21.84 -5.88 -8.27
CA GLU A 55 -21.57 -4.49 -8.66
C GLU A 55 -20.53 -3.78 -7.78
N VAL A 56 -20.17 -4.34 -6.61
CA VAL A 56 -19.01 -3.84 -5.85
C VAL A 56 -17.71 -3.89 -6.67
N TRP A 57 -17.64 -4.80 -7.63
CA TRP A 57 -16.48 -5.01 -8.48
C TRP A 57 -16.50 -4.23 -9.80
N SER A 58 -17.54 -3.42 -10.08
CA SER A 58 -17.76 -2.84 -11.41
C SER A 58 -16.52 -2.12 -11.97
N GLU A 59 -15.93 -1.25 -11.15
CA GLU A 59 -14.73 -0.48 -11.49
C GLU A 59 -13.50 -1.36 -11.78
N VAL A 60 -13.34 -2.44 -11.02
CA VAL A 60 -12.21 -3.38 -11.19
C VAL A 60 -12.44 -4.25 -12.43
N ALA A 61 -13.67 -4.71 -12.64
CA ALA A 61 -14.03 -5.58 -13.76
C ALA A 61 -13.79 -4.90 -15.11
N GLU A 62 -14.17 -3.63 -15.26
CA GLU A 62 -13.93 -2.86 -16.49
C GLU A 62 -12.44 -2.76 -16.83
N ARG A 63 -11.59 -2.55 -15.81
CA ARG A 63 -10.12 -2.45 -15.98
C ARG A 63 -9.48 -3.79 -16.34
N LEU A 64 -10.03 -4.90 -15.82
CA LEU A 64 -9.55 -6.25 -16.11
C LEU A 64 -10.03 -6.78 -17.46
N ALA A 65 -11.22 -6.37 -17.92
CA ALA A 65 -11.85 -6.86 -19.15
C ALA A 65 -11.01 -6.61 -20.42
N ALA A 66 -10.12 -5.61 -20.38
CA ALA A 66 -9.17 -5.34 -21.46
C ALA A 66 -8.10 -6.44 -21.64
N ARG A 67 -7.92 -7.34 -20.67
CA ARG A 67 -6.87 -8.39 -20.66
C ARG A 67 -7.38 -9.79 -20.32
N PHE A 68 -8.54 -9.91 -19.70
CA PHE A 68 -9.05 -11.19 -19.18
C PHE A 68 -10.50 -11.43 -19.58
N HIS A 69 -10.91 -12.69 -19.50
CA HIS A 69 -12.31 -13.06 -19.42
C HIS A 69 -12.76 -12.85 -17.97
N VAL A 70 -13.50 -11.77 -17.69
CA VAL A 70 -13.90 -11.41 -16.32
C VAL A 70 -15.30 -11.91 -16.05
N VAL A 71 -15.46 -12.74 -15.03
CA VAL A 71 -16.73 -13.33 -14.62
C VAL A 71 -17.08 -12.81 -13.24
N LEU A 72 -18.29 -12.31 -13.08
CA LEU A 72 -18.86 -11.94 -11.79
C LEU A 72 -20.16 -12.70 -11.61
N TYR A 73 -20.47 -13.13 -10.39
CA TYR A 73 -21.79 -13.68 -10.11
C TYR A 73 -22.33 -13.15 -8.79
N ASP A 74 -23.65 -12.99 -8.75
CA ASP A 74 -24.34 -12.72 -7.50
C ASP A 74 -24.38 -14.03 -6.69
N VAL A 75 -23.78 -14.03 -5.51
CA VAL A 75 -23.88 -15.13 -4.55
C VAL A 75 -25.35 -15.36 -4.23
N ARG A 76 -25.75 -16.62 -4.02
CA ARG A 76 -27.12 -17.03 -3.67
C ARG A 76 -27.79 -16.03 -2.71
N GLY A 77 -29.02 -15.65 -3.00
CA GLY A 77 -29.80 -14.69 -2.20
C GLY A 77 -29.39 -13.22 -2.29
N HIS A 78 -28.42 -12.86 -3.14
CA HIS A 78 -28.01 -11.47 -3.38
C HIS A 78 -28.33 -11.04 -4.81
N GLY A 79 -28.46 -9.73 -5.02
CA GLY A 79 -28.65 -9.12 -6.33
C GLY A 79 -29.81 -9.76 -7.09
N ARG A 80 -29.49 -10.38 -8.22
CA ARG A 80 -30.47 -11.02 -9.12
C ARG A 80 -30.46 -12.55 -9.02
N SER A 81 -29.66 -13.14 -8.14
CA SER A 81 -29.68 -14.57 -7.85
C SER A 81 -30.85 -14.95 -6.94
N THR A 82 -31.41 -16.13 -7.11
CA THR A 82 -32.51 -16.58 -6.25
C THR A 82 -32.00 -16.89 -4.83
N ALA A 83 -32.88 -16.76 -3.83
CA ALA A 83 -32.57 -17.06 -2.44
C ALA A 83 -33.01 -18.50 -2.08
N PRO A 84 -32.27 -19.20 -1.21
CA PRO A 84 -32.64 -20.52 -0.76
C PRO A 84 -33.90 -20.52 0.10
N VAL A 85 -34.72 -21.56 -0.08
CA VAL A 85 -35.95 -21.79 0.68
C VAL A 85 -35.88 -23.20 1.30
N PRO A 86 -35.79 -23.32 2.64
CA PRO A 86 -35.64 -22.24 3.63
C PRO A 86 -34.25 -21.57 3.60
N LEU A 87 -34.16 -20.34 4.12
CA LEU A 87 -32.88 -19.61 4.23
C LEU A 87 -31.88 -20.30 5.16
N ARG A 88 -32.36 -20.90 6.25
CA ARG A 88 -31.52 -21.57 7.25
C ARG A 88 -30.84 -22.79 6.66
N GLY A 89 -29.51 -22.88 6.82
CA GLY A 89 -28.71 -23.93 6.18
C GLY A 89 -28.63 -23.77 4.66
N GLY A 90 -29.11 -22.65 4.12
CA GLY A 90 -29.09 -22.32 2.71
C GLY A 90 -27.76 -21.73 2.25
N PHE A 91 -26.89 -21.31 3.17
CA PHE A 91 -25.68 -20.54 2.89
C PHE A 91 -24.42 -21.22 3.41
N THR A 92 -24.42 -22.55 3.59
CA THR A 92 -23.24 -23.25 4.09
C THR A 92 -22.09 -23.20 3.07
N LEU A 93 -20.85 -23.20 3.55
CA LEU A 93 -19.64 -23.18 2.70
C LEU A 93 -19.64 -24.30 1.65
N GLU A 94 -20.19 -25.46 1.95
CA GLU A 94 -20.31 -26.58 1.02
C GLU A 94 -21.22 -26.22 -0.16
N LYS A 95 -22.37 -25.60 0.12
CA LYS A 95 -23.32 -25.16 -0.92
C LYS A 95 -22.76 -24.00 -1.74
N LEU A 96 -22.05 -23.07 -1.10
CA LEU A 96 -21.36 -21.99 -1.80
C LEU A 96 -20.24 -22.52 -2.70
N THR A 97 -19.62 -23.63 -2.31
CA THR A 97 -18.66 -24.31 -3.18
C THR A 97 -19.37 -25.01 -4.35
N ASP A 98 -20.61 -25.51 -4.17
CA ASP A 98 -21.40 -26.11 -5.27
C ASP A 98 -21.75 -25.04 -6.30
N ASP A 99 -22.07 -23.83 -5.83
CA ASP A 99 -22.29 -22.65 -6.68
C ASP A 99 -21.06 -22.29 -7.50
N PHE A 100 -19.91 -22.19 -6.84
CA PHE A 100 -18.66 -21.84 -7.51
C PHE A 100 -18.31 -22.84 -8.60
N LEU A 101 -18.41 -24.14 -8.32
CA LEU A 101 -18.13 -25.19 -9.32
C LEU A 101 -19.07 -25.08 -10.52
N ALA A 102 -20.38 -24.89 -10.28
CA ALA A 102 -21.35 -24.72 -11.36
C ALA A 102 -21.07 -23.47 -12.22
N VAL A 103 -20.66 -22.37 -11.60
CA VAL A 103 -20.25 -21.15 -12.33
C VAL A 103 -18.98 -21.42 -13.13
N ALA A 104 -17.95 -22.03 -12.52
CA ALA A 104 -16.70 -22.36 -13.19
C ALA A 104 -16.91 -23.30 -14.38
N ASP A 105 -17.77 -24.33 -14.23
CA ASP A 105 -18.17 -25.23 -15.32
C ASP A 105 -18.84 -24.50 -16.48
N ALA A 106 -19.68 -23.51 -16.17
CA ALA A 106 -20.43 -22.77 -17.19
C ALA A 106 -19.58 -21.77 -17.99
N VAL A 107 -18.50 -21.23 -17.39
CA VAL A 107 -17.71 -20.13 -17.97
C VAL A 107 -16.28 -20.52 -18.37
N SER A 108 -15.74 -21.60 -17.81
CA SER A 108 -14.39 -22.09 -18.09
C SER A 108 -14.33 -23.62 -17.84
N PRO A 109 -14.98 -24.42 -18.68
CA PRO A 109 -15.08 -25.87 -18.48
C PRO A 109 -13.72 -26.58 -18.57
N ASP A 110 -12.85 -26.12 -19.47
CA ASP A 110 -11.61 -26.82 -19.82
C ASP A 110 -10.36 -26.23 -19.16
N ARG A 111 -10.49 -25.12 -18.42
CA ARG A 111 -9.36 -24.40 -17.84
C ARG A 111 -9.64 -24.02 -16.38
N PRO A 112 -8.63 -24.03 -15.51
CA PRO A 112 -8.77 -23.47 -14.18
C PRO A 112 -9.00 -21.95 -14.25
N VAL A 113 -9.71 -21.41 -13.25
CA VAL A 113 -9.98 -19.96 -13.14
C VAL A 113 -9.06 -19.29 -12.13
N HIS A 114 -8.82 -17.99 -12.29
CA HIS A 114 -8.20 -17.16 -11.26
C HIS A 114 -9.31 -16.58 -10.37
N LEU A 115 -9.30 -16.94 -9.09
CA LEU A 115 -10.31 -16.54 -8.13
C LEU A 115 -9.91 -15.22 -7.45
N VAL A 116 -10.84 -14.28 -7.32
CA VAL A 116 -10.65 -13.05 -6.55
C VAL A 116 -11.86 -12.84 -5.64
N GLY A 117 -11.63 -12.72 -4.34
CA GLY A 117 -12.70 -12.55 -3.36
C GLY A 117 -12.47 -11.35 -2.46
N HIS A 118 -13.53 -10.59 -2.18
CA HIS A 118 -13.56 -9.49 -1.20
C HIS A 118 -14.57 -9.79 -0.10
N ASP A 119 -14.23 -9.49 1.16
CA ASP A 119 -15.06 -9.78 2.33
C ASP A 119 -15.56 -11.25 2.35
N TRP A 120 -16.86 -11.52 2.44
CA TRP A 120 -17.37 -12.89 2.37
C TRP A 120 -17.03 -13.60 1.08
N GLY A 121 -16.80 -12.90 -0.03
CA GLY A 121 -16.28 -13.50 -1.25
C GLY A 121 -14.86 -14.06 -1.03
N SER A 122 -14.05 -13.39 -0.22
CA SER A 122 -12.75 -13.90 0.23
C SER A 122 -12.90 -15.07 1.21
N VAL A 123 -13.83 -14.99 2.17
CA VAL A 123 -14.10 -16.09 3.13
C VAL A 123 -14.48 -17.38 2.40
N GLN A 124 -15.39 -17.26 1.42
CA GLN A 124 -15.79 -18.36 0.56
C GLN A 124 -14.64 -18.83 -0.33
N GLY A 125 -13.86 -17.89 -0.88
CA GLY A 125 -12.70 -18.23 -1.70
C GLY A 125 -11.63 -19.01 -0.95
N TRP A 126 -11.45 -18.78 0.35
CA TRP A 126 -10.62 -19.62 1.20
C TRP A 126 -11.14 -21.06 1.32
N GLU A 127 -12.46 -21.26 1.40
CA GLU A 127 -13.00 -22.62 1.32
C GLU A 127 -12.66 -23.22 -0.05
N PHE A 128 -12.93 -22.49 -1.14
CA PHE A 128 -12.68 -23.00 -2.50
C PHE A 128 -11.20 -23.30 -2.75
N ALA A 129 -10.27 -22.55 -2.17
CA ALA A 129 -8.84 -22.77 -2.34
C ALA A 129 -8.28 -23.89 -1.44
N THR A 130 -9.07 -24.47 -0.53
CA THR A 130 -8.58 -25.42 0.49
C THR A 130 -9.34 -26.74 0.55
N VAL A 131 -10.47 -26.87 -0.16
CA VAL A 131 -11.19 -28.14 -0.27
C VAL A 131 -10.67 -28.94 -1.45
N ALA A 132 -10.50 -30.26 -1.28
CA ALA A 132 -9.95 -31.12 -2.33
C ALA A 132 -10.81 -31.14 -3.62
N ARG A 133 -12.13 -30.99 -3.49
CA ARG A 133 -13.09 -31.07 -4.61
C ARG A 133 -12.97 -29.94 -5.66
N THR A 134 -12.21 -28.90 -5.38
CA THR A 134 -11.94 -27.77 -6.30
C THR A 134 -10.50 -27.78 -6.82
N GLU A 135 -9.69 -28.77 -6.44
CA GLU A 135 -8.34 -28.93 -6.98
C GLU A 135 -8.39 -29.07 -8.51
N GLY A 136 -7.46 -28.40 -9.20
CA GLY A 136 -7.43 -28.34 -10.67
C GLY A 136 -8.46 -27.39 -11.29
N ARG A 137 -9.39 -26.82 -10.52
CA ARG A 137 -10.38 -25.82 -11.01
C ARG A 137 -9.95 -24.38 -10.77
N ILE A 138 -8.95 -24.15 -9.93
CA ILE A 138 -8.44 -22.83 -9.56
C ILE A 138 -6.96 -22.78 -9.92
N ALA A 139 -6.52 -21.72 -10.60
CA ALA A 139 -5.12 -21.50 -10.96
C ALA A 139 -4.40 -20.65 -9.90
N SER A 140 -5.11 -19.66 -9.34
CA SER A 140 -4.58 -18.78 -8.29
C SER A 140 -5.72 -18.13 -7.52
N PHE A 141 -5.47 -17.68 -6.29
CA PHE A 141 -6.47 -17.00 -5.46
C PHE A 141 -5.97 -15.64 -4.95
N THR A 142 -6.72 -14.57 -5.20
CA THR A 142 -6.52 -13.26 -4.56
C THR A 142 -7.57 -13.04 -3.46
N SER A 143 -7.10 -12.94 -2.22
CA SER A 143 -7.90 -12.71 -1.01
C SER A 143 -7.78 -11.26 -0.55
N MET A 144 -8.90 -10.60 -0.25
CA MET A 144 -8.90 -9.29 0.38
C MET A 144 -10.01 -9.13 1.42
N SER A 145 -9.66 -8.56 2.57
CA SER A 145 -10.60 -8.22 3.66
C SER A 145 -11.57 -9.35 4.04
N GLY A 146 -11.15 -10.63 4.03
CA GLY A 146 -11.97 -11.73 4.52
C GLY A 146 -11.13 -12.99 4.80
N PRO A 147 -10.93 -13.37 6.08
CA PRO A 147 -10.05 -14.48 6.44
C PRO A 147 -10.73 -15.84 6.23
N SER A 148 -9.91 -16.90 6.13
CA SER A 148 -10.40 -18.27 6.31
C SER A 148 -10.97 -18.44 7.72
N LEU A 149 -12.21 -18.96 7.82
CA LEU A 149 -12.81 -19.28 9.11
C LEU A 149 -12.05 -20.40 9.83
N ASP A 150 -11.51 -21.37 9.10
CA ASP A 150 -10.74 -22.47 9.67
C ASP A 150 -9.41 -21.96 10.25
N HIS A 151 -8.67 -21.13 9.51
CA HIS A 151 -7.43 -20.52 10.01
C HIS A 151 -7.70 -19.63 11.22
N PHE A 152 -8.80 -18.87 11.19
CA PHE A 152 -9.19 -18.03 12.31
C PHE A 152 -9.54 -18.86 13.55
N GLY A 153 -10.23 -19.99 13.40
CA GLY A 153 -10.50 -20.94 14.48
C GLY A 153 -9.21 -21.48 15.11
N HIS A 154 -8.23 -21.88 14.29
CA HIS A 154 -6.92 -22.31 14.77
C HIS A 154 -6.15 -21.18 15.47
N TRP A 155 -6.20 -19.96 14.92
CA TRP A 155 -5.57 -18.77 15.49
C TRP A 155 -6.12 -18.44 16.89
N ILE A 156 -7.44 -18.55 17.08
CA ILE A 156 -8.11 -18.40 18.38
C ILE A 156 -7.65 -19.51 19.33
N LYS A 157 -7.74 -20.78 18.91
CA LYS A 157 -7.38 -21.94 19.72
C LYS A 157 -5.93 -21.88 20.21
N LYS A 158 -4.99 -21.52 19.34
CA LYS A 158 -3.55 -21.37 19.65
C LYS A 158 -3.30 -20.28 20.71
N ARG A 159 -4.05 -19.16 20.66
CA ARG A 159 -3.91 -18.05 21.61
C ARG A 159 -4.58 -18.32 22.95
N MET A 160 -5.72 -19.02 22.96
CA MET A 160 -6.39 -19.45 24.19
C MET A 160 -5.61 -20.54 24.93
N ALA A 161 -4.95 -21.46 24.21
CA ALA A 161 -4.18 -22.55 24.82
C ALA A 161 -2.91 -22.09 25.56
N ARG A 162 -2.38 -20.89 25.24
CA ARG A 162 -1.18 -20.32 25.87
C ARG A 162 -1.36 -18.81 26.07
N PRO A 163 -2.15 -18.39 27.08
CA PRO A 163 -2.47 -16.99 27.30
C PRO A 163 -1.24 -16.21 27.78
N THR A 164 -0.96 -15.09 27.11
CA THR A 164 -0.01 -14.07 27.56
C THR A 164 -0.71 -12.72 27.49
N PRO A 165 -0.30 -11.69 28.26
CA PRO A 165 -0.94 -10.36 28.21
C PRO A 165 -1.05 -9.81 26.77
N ARG A 166 -0.01 -10.03 25.96
CA ARG A 166 0.01 -9.64 24.53
C ARG A 166 -1.03 -10.40 23.69
N ARG A 167 -1.20 -11.70 23.89
CA ARG A 167 -2.18 -12.52 23.16
C ARG A 167 -3.62 -12.22 23.60
N ALA A 168 -3.83 -11.94 24.88
CA ALA A 168 -5.12 -11.49 25.40
C ALA A 168 -5.53 -10.14 24.78
N ALA A 169 -4.60 -9.17 24.71
CA ALA A 169 -4.84 -7.90 24.05
C ALA A 169 -5.17 -8.05 22.55
N GLN A 170 -4.54 -9.01 21.86
CA GLN A 170 -4.87 -9.34 20.46
C GLN A 170 -6.29 -9.89 20.30
N LEU A 171 -6.70 -10.84 21.16
CA LEU A 171 -8.06 -11.40 21.15
C LEU A 171 -9.11 -10.34 21.44
N LEU A 172 -8.89 -9.49 22.45
CA LEU A 172 -9.79 -8.38 22.78
C LEU A 172 -9.88 -7.36 21.64
N GLY A 173 -8.74 -6.99 21.03
CA GLY A 173 -8.70 -6.08 19.89
C GLY A 173 -9.48 -6.61 18.69
N GLN A 174 -9.40 -7.91 18.41
CA GLN A 174 -10.20 -8.52 17.34
C GLN A 174 -11.68 -8.64 17.69
N GLY A 175 -12.02 -9.03 18.92
CA GLY A 175 -13.40 -9.07 19.40
C GLY A 175 -14.09 -7.70 19.29
N ALA A 176 -13.37 -6.62 19.56
CA ALA A 176 -13.85 -5.26 19.38
C ALA A 176 -14.11 -4.92 17.90
N LYS A 177 -13.24 -5.34 16.98
CA LYS A 177 -13.43 -5.12 15.53
C LYS A 177 -14.55 -5.98 14.92
N SER A 178 -14.78 -7.19 15.45
CA SER A 178 -15.82 -8.12 14.99
C SER A 178 -17.13 -8.05 15.78
N TRP A 179 -17.41 -6.95 16.48
CA TRP A 179 -18.63 -6.79 17.29
C TRP A 179 -19.92 -7.04 16.50
N TYR A 180 -19.92 -6.64 15.22
CA TYR A 180 -21.05 -6.76 14.31
C TYR A 180 -21.45 -8.22 14.05
N VAL A 181 -20.51 -9.16 14.16
CA VAL A 181 -20.79 -10.60 14.04
C VAL A 181 -21.79 -11.05 15.09
N TYR A 182 -21.69 -10.56 16.33
CA TYR A 182 -22.64 -10.89 17.39
C TYR A 182 -24.04 -10.36 17.09
N MET A 183 -24.13 -9.12 16.57
CA MET A 183 -25.39 -8.52 16.14
C MET A 183 -26.04 -9.36 15.03
N LEU A 184 -25.28 -9.79 14.02
CA LEU A 184 -25.81 -10.60 12.91
C LEU A 184 -26.35 -11.98 13.33
N HIS A 185 -25.92 -12.49 14.50
CA HIS A 185 -26.47 -13.73 15.07
C HIS A 185 -27.77 -13.53 15.86
N THR A 186 -28.18 -12.29 16.13
CA THR A 186 -29.49 -12.02 16.75
C THR A 186 -30.60 -12.24 15.72
N PRO A 187 -31.67 -12.97 16.04
CA PRO A 187 -32.75 -13.23 15.09
C PRO A 187 -33.59 -11.97 14.86
N VAL A 188 -34.08 -11.78 13.63
CA VAL A 188 -35.06 -10.74 13.22
C VAL A 188 -34.54 -9.30 13.24
N LEU A 189 -33.77 -8.90 14.26
CA LEU A 189 -33.28 -7.54 14.44
C LEU A 189 -32.39 -7.04 13.28
N PRO A 190 -31.37 -7.79 12.82
CA PRO A 190 -30.55 -7.36 11.68
C PRO A 190 -31.37 -7.21 10.40
N GLU A 191 -32.26 -8.16 10.11
CA GLU A 191 -33.10 -8.14 8.91
C GLU A 191 -34.04 -6.93 8.91
N LEU A 192 -34.67 -6.62 10.04
CA LEU A 192 -35.49 -5.42 10.18
C LEU A 192 -34.68 -4.13 10.08
N ALA A 193 -33.48 -4.09 10.66
CA ALA A 193 -32.60 -2.93 10.57
C ALA A 193 -32.19 -2.65 9.11
N TRP A 194 -31.77 -3.68 8.38
CA TRP A 194 -31.37 -3.59 6.97
C TRP A 194 -32.53 -3.21 6.05
N ARG A 195 -33.69 -3.86 6.21
CA ARG A 195 -34.91 -3.52 5.44
C ARG A 195 -35.50 -2.17 5.82
N GLY A 196 -35.12 -1.61 6.97
CA GLY A 196 -35.58 -0.33 7.49
C GLY A 196 -34.53 0.77 7.43
N PRO A 197 -34.16 1.38 8.57
CA PRO A 197 -33.38 2.61 8.61
C PRO A 197 -31.90 2.43 8.23
N LEU A 198 -31.31 1.24 8.47
CA LEU A 198 -29.90 1.01 8.20
C LEU A 198 -29.65 0.98 6.69
N GLY A 199 -30.42 0.20 5.92
CA GLY A 199 -30.28 0.13 4.46
C GLY A 199 -30.45 1.50 3.79
N LYS A 200 -31.40 2.32 4.26
CA LYS A 200 -31.62 3.69 3.73
C LYS A 200 -30.46 4.65 4.01
N ARG A 201 -29.76 4.49 5.14
CA ARG A 201 -28.66 5.37 5.56
C ARG A 201 -27.29 4.86 5.13
N TRP A 202 -27.17 3.58 4.76
CA TRP A 202 -25.92 2.91 4.45
C TRP A 202 -25.11 3.57 3.33
N PRO A 203 -25.69 3.95 2.17
CA PRO A 203 -24.93 4.60 1.10
C PRO A 203 -24.23 5.89 1.57
N LYS A 204 -24.95 6.75 2.29
CA LYS A 204 -24.39 7.99 2.87
C LYS A 204 -23.31 7.71 3.92
N MET A 205 -23.43 6.59 4.64
CA MET A 205 -22.43 6.17 5.62
C MET A 205 -21.16 5.69 4.93
N LEU A 206 -21.25 4.88 3.86
CA LEU A 206 -20.10 4.45 3.07
C LEU A 206 -19.37 5.64 2.45
N GLU A 207 -20.10 6.61 1.90
CA GLU A 207 -19.51 7.84 1.36
C GLU A 207 -18.74 8.62 2.43
N ARG A 208 -19.35 8.82 3.61
CA ARG A 208 -18.76 9.64 4.66
C ARG A 208 -17.60 8.95 5.38
N VAL A 209 -17.80 7.70 5.78
CA VAL A 209 -16.92 6.93 6.65
C VAL A 209 -15.90 6.15 5.84
N GLU A 210 -16.29 5.50 4.75
CA GLU A 210 -15.41 4.65 3.95
C GLU A 210 -14.84 5.37 2.72
N LYS A 211 -15.33 6.59 2.43
CA LYS A 211 -14.93 7.39 1.25
C LYS A 211 -15.22 6.68 -0.08
N VAL A 212 -16.23 5.82 -0.08
CA VAL A 212 -16.74 5.20 -1.32
C VAL A 212 -17.37 6.30 -2.19
N PRO A 213 -17.00 6.43 -3.47
CA PRO A 213 -17.61 7.42 -4.36
C PRO A 213 -19.12 7.25 -4.45
N ALA A 214 -19.85 8.36 -4.39
CA ALA A 214 -21.30 8.36 -4.63
C ALA A 214 -21.60 8.00 -6.08
N GLY A 215 -22.64 7.19 -6.32
CA GLY A 215 -23.01 6.75 -7.67
C GLY A 215 -24.10 5.68 -7.67
N SER A 216 -24.04 4.76 -8.63
CA SER A 216 -24.98 3.64 -8.79
C SER A 216 -24.82 2.51 -7.77
N TYR A 217 -23.90 2.66 -6.81
CA TYR A 217 -23.61 1.69 -5.76
C TYR A 217 -23.69 2.35 -4.38
N PRO A 218 -24.16 1.64 -3.34
CA PRO A 218 -24.75 0.30 -3.37
C PRO A 218 -26.03 0.20 -4.21
N THR A 219 -26.35 -1.01 -4.67
CA THR A 219 -27.51 -1.29 -5.53
C THR A 219 -28.83 -1.20 -4.73
N ALA A 220 -29.95 -1.08 -5.45
CA ALA A 220 -31.28 -1.04 -4.82
C ALA A 220 -31.65 -2.33 -4.07
N SER A 221 -30.97 -3.45 -4.35
CA SER A 221 -31.16 -4.73 -3.68
C SER A 221 -30.46 -4.82 -2.31
N LEU A 222 -29.61 -3.86 -1.94
CA LEU A 222 -28.84 -3.86 -0.69
C LEU A 222 -29.66 -4.26 0.56
N PRO A 223 -30.89 -3.75 0.80
CA PRO A 223 -31.65 -4.14 1.98
C PRO A 223 -32.04 -5.63 2.04
N SER A 224 -32.36 -6.24 0.89
CA SER A 224 -32.66 -7.67 0.81
C SER A 224 -31.38 -8.50 0.87
N ASP A 225 -30.34 -8.05 0.18
CA ASP A 225 -29.04 -8.71 0.08
C ASP A 225 -28.42 -8.83 1.48
N ALA A 226 -28.39 -7.72 2.23
CA ALA A 226 -27.92 -7.72 3.61
C ALA A 226 -28.77 -8.59 4.55
N ALA A 227 -30.09 -8.63 4.35
CA ALA A 227 -30.97 -9.45 5.18
C ALA A 227 -30.74 -10.96 4.93
N HIS A 228 -30.59 -11.36 3.67
CA HIS A 228 -30.28 -12.75 3.32
C HIS A 228 -28.84 -13.12 3.70
N GLY A 229 -27.88 -12.26 3.39
CA GLY A 229 -26.46 -12.45 3.66
C GLY A 229 -26.11 -12.57 5.14
N ALA A 230 -26.97 -12.14 6.06
CA ALA A 230 -26.81 -12.44 7.50
C ALA A 230 -26.71 -13.96 7.77
N TRP A 231 -27.29 -14.81 6.91
CA TRP A 231 -27.19 -16.26 7.00
C TRP A 231 -25.81 -16.82 6.62
N LEU A 232 -25.01 -16.11 5.82
CA LEU A 232 -23.59 -16.46 5.60
C LEU A 232 -22.87 -16.57 6.95
N TYR A 233 -23.10 -15.60 7.84
CA TYR A 233 -22.53 -15.60 9.19
C TYR A 233 -23.10 -16.71 10.06
N ARG A 234 -24.43 -16.84 10.11
CA ARG A 234 -25.13 -17.76 11.02
C ARG A 234 -24.86 -19.23 10.70
N ASP A 235 -24.79 -19.58 9.42
CA ASP A 235 -24.58 -20.95 8.97
C ASP A 235 -23.11 -21.39 9.14
N ASN A 236 -22.13 -20.48 9.08
CA ASN A 236 -20.72 -20.87 8.95
C ASN A 236 -19.81 -20.43 10.10
N VAL A 237 -19.97 -19.23 10.66
CA VAL A 237 -18.97 -18.65 11.58
C VAL A 237 -18.86 -19.47 12.86
N ARG A 238 -19.96 -19.68 13.59
CA ARG A 238 -19.90 -20.44 14.85
C ARG A 238 -19.47 -21.90 14.64
N PRO A 239 -20.01 -22.64 13.65
CA PRO A 239 -19.58 -24.02 13.40
C PRO A 239 -18.08 -24.12 13.09
N ARG A 240 -17.57 -23.33 12.14
CA ARG A 240 -16.17 -23.41 11.69
C ARG A 240 -15.18 -22.91 12.74
N LEU A 241 -15.51 -21.85 13.49
CA LEU A 241 -14.63 -21.41 14.57
C LEU A 241 -14.55 -22.39 15.75
N ARG A 242 -15.62 -23.15 16.03
CA ARG A 242 -15.63 -24.15 17.10
C ARG A 242 -14.90 -25.43 16.70
N ARG A 243 -14.98 -25.82 15.44
CA ARG A 243 -14.37 -27.05 14.89
C ARG A 243 -13.68 -26.75 13.56
N PRO A 244 -12.55 -26.02 13.59
CA PRO A 244 -11.84 -25.68 12.36
C PRO A 244 -11.23 -26.94 11.74
N ARG A 245 -11.28 -27.03 10.41
CA ARG A 245 -10.69 -28.12 9.62
C ARG A 245 -9.16 -28.14 9.76
N PRO A 246 -8.53 -29.30 10.00
CA PRO A 246 -7.08 -29.41 10.13
C PRO A 246 -6.35 -29.41 8.78
N ASP A 247 -7.06 -29.67 7.69
CA ASP A 247 -6.57 -29.85 6.31
C ASP A 247 -6.76 -28.61 5.44
N ALA A 248 -7.08 -27.45 6.02
CA ALA A 248 -7.38 -26.22 5.29
C ALA A 248 -6.12 -25.54 4.68
N TYR A 249 -5.28 -26.27 3.98
CA TYR A 249 -4.11 -25.75 3.26
C TYR A 249 -4.51 -25.32 1.86
N ALA A 250 -4.03 -24.15 1.41
CA ALA A 250 -4.29 -23.67 0.07
C ALA A 250 -3.58 -24.57 -0.94
N HIS A 251 -4.33 -25.13 -1.88
CA HIS A 251 -3.80 -25.96 -2.97
C HIS A 251 -3.32 -25.14 -4.18
N VAL A 252 -3.44 -23.81 -4.10
CA VAL A 252 -3.06 -22.84 -5.15
C VAL A 252 -2.21 -21.69 -4.60
N PRO A 253 -1.44 -20.99 -5.45
CA PRO A 253 -0.81 -19.72 -5.10
C PRO A 253 -1.84 -18.68 -4.64
N VAL A 254 -1.52 -17.99 -3.54
CA VAL A 254 -2.39 -16.98 -2.91
C VAL A 254 -1.75 -15.60 -2.93
N GLN A 255 -2.50 -14.59 -3.37
CA GLN A 255 -2.19 -13.18 -3.15
C GLN A 255 -3.12 -12.63 -2.05
N LEU A 256 -2.56 -12.24 -0.91
CA LEU A 256 -3.28 -11.56 0.16
C LEU A 256 -3.11 -10.04 0.04
N ILE A 257 -4.21 -9.32 -0.18
CA ILE A 257 -4.23 -7.86 -0.16
C ILE A 257 -4.87 -7.39 1.16
N THR A 258 -4.09 -6.66 1.97
CA THR A 258 -4.52 -6.19 3.29
C THR A 258 -4.64 -4.66 3.33
N PRO A 259 -5.86 -4.11 3.47
CA PRO A 259 -6.04 -2.68 3.66
C PRO A 259 -5.63 -2.28 5.09
N THR A 260 -4.68 -1.36 5.24
CA THR A 260 -4.13 -0.99 6.55
C THR A 260 -5.07 -0.11 7.38
N GLY A 261 -6.11 0.45 6.75
CA GLY A 261 -7.14 1.27 7.38
C GLY A 261 -8.45 0.52 7.66
N ASP A 262 -8.47 -0.82 7.55
CA ASP A 262 -9.68 -1.63 7.72
C ASP A 262 -10.20 -1.57 9.18
N ALA A 263 -11.44 -1.11 9.32
CA ALA A 263 -12.12 -0.97 10.61
C ALA A 263 -12.67 -2.31 11.14
N PHE A 264 -12.92 -3.29 10.26
CA PHE A 264 -13.61 -4.55 10.56
C PHE A 264 -12.63 -5.69 10.81
N LEU A 265 -11.48 -5.67 10.12
CA LEU A 265 -10.47 -6.72 10.21
C LEU A 265 -9.11 -6.17 10.65
N SER A 266 -8.37 -6.95 11.43
CA SER A 266 -6.99 -6.62 11.79
C SER A 266 -6.04 -7.30 10.81
N GLU A 267 -4.97 -6.60 10.42
CA GLU A 267 -3.84 -7.18 9.68
C GLU A 267 -3.30 -8.46 10.36
N ARG A 268 -3.41 -8.54 11.69
CA ARG A 268 -2.92 -9.65 12.51
C ARG A 268 -3.74 -10.94 12.40
N LEU A 269 -4.90 -10.90 11.75
CA LEU A 269 -5.68 -12.10 11.46
C LEU A 269 -4.94 -13.03 10.50
N TYR A 270 -4.07 -12.44 9.68
CA TYR A 270 -3.25 -13.16 8.72
C TYR A 270 -1.87 -13.50 9.29
N ASP A 271 -1.63 -13.34 10.59
CA ASP A 271 -0.42 -13.84 11.25
C ASP A 271 -0.34 -15.37 11.04
N ASP A 272 0.81 -15.89 10.64
CA ASP A 272 1.08 -17.31 10.35
C ASP A 272 0.37 -17.87 9.10
N LEU A 273 -0.16 -17.04 8.20
CA LEU A 273 -0.83 -17.52 6.98
C LEU A 273 0.09 -18.33 6.06
N GLU A 274 1.41 -18.12 6.11
CA GLU A 274 2.42 -18.90 5.39
C GLU A 274 2.38 -20.39 5.73
N LEU A 275 1.90 -20.74 6.94
CA LEU A 275 1.72 -22.14 7.33
C LEU A 275 0.61 -22.82 6.52
N TRP A 276 -0.38 -22.05 6.08
CA TRP A 276 -1.57 -22.56 5.41
C TRP A 276 -1.55 -22.31 3.91
N ALA A 277 -0.84 -21.29 3.44
CA ALA A 277 -0.66 -20.96 2.03
C ALA A 277 0.86 -20.90 1.73
N PRO A 278 1.46 -22.01 1.24
CA PRO A 278 2.90 -22.09 1.05
C PRO A 278 3.43 -21.14 -0.04
N ASP A 279 2.69 -20.96 -1.14
CA ASP A 279 2.95 -19.93 -2.15
C ASP A 279 2.07 -18.71 -1.85
N LEU A 280 2.55 -17.83 -0.97
CA LEU A 280 1.85 -16.63 -0.51
C LEU A 280 2.60 -15.35 -0.87
N VAL A 281 1.93 -14.49 -1.65
CA VAL A 281 2.29 -13.10 -1.92
C VAL A 281 1.45 -12.18 -1.04
N ARG A 282 2.08 -11.31 -0.25
CA ARG A 282 1.38 -10.32 0.58
C ARG A 282 1.54 -8.93 -0.01
N ARG A 283 0.45 -8.17 -0.02
CA ARG A 283 0.43 -6.76 -0.39
C ARG A 283 -0.38 -5.98 0.64
N THR A 284 0.06 -4.78 0.97
CA THR A 284 -0.67 -3.88 1.88
C THR A 284 -1.04 -2.59 1.17
N LEU A 285 -2.23 -2.07 1.46
CA LEU A 285 -2.79 -0.89 0.80
C LEU A 285 -3.28 0.12 1.84
N PRO A 286 -2.86 1.40 1.81
CA PRO A 286 -3.36 2.43 2.71
C PRO A 286 -4.77 2.87 2.29
N ALA A 287 -5.74 1.99 2.54
CA ALA A 287 -7.15 2.13 2.22
C ALA A 287 -8.02 1.53 3.33
N LYS A 288 -9.32 1.82 3.27
CA LYS A 288 -10.32 1.27 4.19
C LYS A 288 -10.90 -0.04 3.63
N HIS A 289 -12.08 -0.47 4.08
CA HIS A 289 -12.56 -1.83 3.82
C HIS A 289 -13.03 -2.05 2.36
N TRP A 290 -13.71 -1.07 1.74
CA TRP A 290 -14.21 -1.16 0.36
C TRP A 290 -13.14 -0.82 -0.68
N VAL A 291 -12.03 -1.58 -0.68
CA VAL A 291 -10.95 -1.41 -1.65
C VAL A 291 -11.37 -1.58 -3.12
N PRO A 292 -12.32 -2.46 -3.51
CA PRO A 292 -12.77 -2.54 -4.90
C PRO A 292 -13.36 -1.23 -5.44
N ARG A 293 -13.88 -0.39 -4.54
CA ARG A 293 -14.51 0.90 -4.89
C ARG A 293 -13.59 2.10 -4.70
N THR A 294 -12.71 2.03 -3.71
CA THR A 294 -11.85 3.16 -3.33
C THR A 294 -10.49 3.13 -4.02
N ARG A 295 -10.02 1.94 -4.46
CA ARG A 295 -8.72 1.73 -5.11
C ARG A 295 -8.79 0.76 -6.30
N PRO A 296 -9.72 0.94 -7.25
CA PRO A 296 -9.94 -0.01 -8.34
C PRO A 296 -8.73 -0.20 -9.26
N ASP A 297 -8.02 0.89 -9.59
CA ASP A 297 -6.83 0.86 -10.44
C ASP A 297 -5.70 0.02 -9.83
N GLN A 298 -5.40 0.26 -8.55
CA GLN A 298 -4.33 -0.46 -7.86
C GLN A 298 -4.65 -1.96 -7.72
N LEU A 299 -5.91 -2.28 -7.41
CA LEU A 299 -6.36 -3.66 -7.32
C LEU A 299 -6.30 -4.35 -8.68
N ALA A 300 -6.82 -3.72 -9.74
CA ALA A 300 -6.76 -4.26 -11.09
C ALA A 300 -5.31 -4.51 -11.53
N ALA A 301 -4.38 -3.59 -11.21
CA ALA A 301 -2.96 -3.76 -11.50
C ALA A 301 -2.34 -4.96 -10.75
N TRP A 302 -2.59 -5.11 -9.45
CA TRP A 302 -2.08 -6.23 -8.67
C TRP A 302 -2.71 -7.58 -9.06
N ILE A 303 -4.01 -7.60 -9.38
CA ILE A 303 -4.68 -8.79 -9.90
C ILE A 303 -4.09 -9.16 -11.26
N THR A 304 -3.92 -8.18 -12.17
CA THR A 304 -3.32 -8.39 -13.48
C THR A 304 -1.92 -8.97 -13.37
N GLY A 305 -1.05 -8.36 -12.55
CA GLY A 305 0.32 -8.83 -12.37
C GLY A 305 0.36 -10.24 -11.80
N PHE A 306 -0.47 -10.53 -10.79
CA PHE A 306 -0.52 -11.85 -10.17
C PHE A 306 -1.04 -12.93 -11.12
N VAL A 307 -2.12 -12.66 -11.86
CA VAL A 307 -2.69 -13.58 -12.86
C VAL A 307 -1.72 -13.83 -14.00
N THR A 308 -1.14 -12.77 -14.58
CA THR A 308 -0.21 -12.87 -15.71
C THR A 308 1.02 -13.71 -15.35
N ALA A 309 1.57 -13.50 -14.14
CA ALA A 309 2.73 -14.27 -13.66
C ALA A 309 2.46 -15.78 -13.49
N ARG A 310 1.19 -16.21 -13.50
CA ARG A 310 0.79 -17.63 -13.40
C ARG A 310 0.35 -18.23 -14.73
N GLU A 311 0.05 -17.41 -15.72
CA GLU A 311 -0.25 -17.83 -17.09
C GLU A 311 1.02 -17.93 -17.96
N GLU A 312 2.08 -17.16 -17.64
CA GLU A 312 3.37 -17.27 -18.32
C GLU A 312 4.19 -18.49 -17.85
N PRO A 313 4.94 -19.16 -18.74
CA PRO A 313 5.80 -20.28 -18.35
C PRO A 313 6.82 -19.83 -17.31
N ALA A 314 6.98 -20.65 -16.26
CA ALA A 314 7.72 -20.36 -15.03
C ALA A 314 8.98 -19.51 -15.26
N ARG A 315 8.87 -18.20 -15.04
CA ARG A 315 10.04 -17.37 -14.76
C ARG A 315 10.62 -17.89 -13.44
N ALA A 316 11.95 -17.86 -13.32
CA ALA A 316 12.64 -18.28 -12.09
C ALA A 316 11.91 -17.72 -10.87
N PRO A 317 11.70 -18.52 -9.80
CA PRO A 317 10.89 -18.12 -8.66
C PRO A 317 11.31 -16.72 -8.21
N GLU A 318 10.37 -15.78 -8.19
CA GLU A 318 10.58 -14.44 -7.64
C GLU A 318 11.17 -14.64 -6.25
N GLN A 319 12.46 -14.28 -6.08
CA GLN A 319 13.09 -14.40 -4.77
C GLN A 319 12.31 -13.49 -3.83
N LYS A 320 11.63 -14.11 -2.86
CA LYS A 320 10.88 -13.40 -1.83
C LYS A 320 11.87 -12.44 -1.16
N ALA A 321 11.64 -11.14 -1.36
CA ALA A 321 12.55 -10.11 -0.88
C ALA A 321 12.78 -10.33 0.64
N PRO A 322 14.01 -10.60 1.09
CA PRO A 322 14.27 -11.01 2.46
C PRO A 322 14.20 -9.82 3.43
N GLY A 323 14.11 -8.59 2.91
CA GLY A 323 14.19 -7.37 3.68
C GLY A 323 13.00 -7.16 4.61
N ARG A 324 13.31 -6.48 5.71
CA ARG A 324 12.32 -5.98 6.64
C ARG A 324 11.30 -5.11 5.88
N TYR A 325 10.02 -5.38 6.07
CA TYR A 325 8.90 -4.70 5.40
C TYR A 325 8.66 -5.09 3.93
N ALA A 326 9.12 -6.26 3.47
CA ALA A 326 8.80 -6.78 2.13
C ALA A 326 7.30 -6.74 1.78
N ASP A 327 6.43 -7.12 2.72
CA ASP A 327 4.96 -7.07 2.53
C ASP A 327 4.40 -5.64 2.34
N ARG A 328 5.17 -4.61 2.75
CA ARG A 328 4.78 -3.20 2.64
C ARG A 328 5.20 -2.59 1.32
N PHE A 329 6.43 -2.87 0.90
CA PHE A 329 7.10 -2.17 -0.21
C PHE A 329 7.22 -3.02 -1.48
N GLY A 330 6.89 -4.31 -1.43
CA GLY A 330 6.93 -5.22 -2.58
C GLY A 330 6.21 -4.65 -3.81
N GLY A 331 6.99 -4.39 -4.85
CA GLY A 331 6.54 -3.85 -6.14
C GLY A 331 6.21 -2.35 -6.16
N GLN A 332 6.27 -1.64 -5.03
CA GLN A 332 6.06 -0.18 -5.01
C GLN A 332 7.18 0.54 -5.74
N LEU A 333 6.84 1.64 -6.41
CA LEU A 333 7.81 2.49 -7.06
C LEU A 333 8.32 3.56 -6.09
N VAL A 334 9.62 3.56 -5.83
CA VAL A 334 10.28 4.49 -4.91
C VAL A 334 11.29 5.34 -5.67
N LEU A 335 11.17 6.65 -5.61
CA LEU A 335 12.15 7.58 -6.19
C LEU A 335 12.99 8.19 -5.09
N VAL A 336 14.33 8.10 -5.22
CA VAL A 336 15.27 8.63 -4.23
C VAL A 336 16.20 9.63 -4.90
N THR A 337 16.20 10.88 -4.45
CA THR A 337 17.15 11.91 -4.91
C THR A 337 18.44 11.89 -4.08
N GLY A 338 19.57 12.26 -4.68
CA GLY A 338 20.87 12.15 -4.04
C GLY A 338 21.30 10.69 -3.85
N ALA A 339 20.85 9.79 -4.73
CA ALA A 339 21.01 8.36 -4.59
C ALA A 339 22.43 7.85 -4.89
N ALA A 340 23.29 8.68 -5.51
CA ALA A 340 24.64 8.24 -5.86
C ALA A 340 25.52 7.99 -4.64
N SER A 341 25.19 8.46 -3.43
CA SER A 341 26.02 8.27 -2.23
C SER A 341 25.27 8.39 -0.90
N GLY A 342 25.97 8.09 0.20
CA GLY A 342 25.51 8.38 1.57
C GLY A 342 24.13 7.82 1.92
N ILE A 343 23.30 8.67 2.54
CA ILE A 343 21.94 8.32 2.98
C ILE A 343 21.05 7.92 1.80
N GLY A 344 21.16 8.60 0.66
CA GLY A 344 20.35 8.30 -0.52
C GLY A 344 20.61 6.89 -1.06
N ARG A 345 21.89 6.52 -1.21
CA ARG A 345 22.28 5.17 -1.63
C ARG A 345 21.80 4.10 -0.66
N ALA A 346 22.04 4.30 0.64
CA ALA A 346 21.59 3.37 1.67
C ALA A 346 20.06 3.23 1.70
N THR A 347 19.33 4.33 1.42
CA THR A 347 17.86 4.32 1.34
C THR A 347 17.38 3.55 0.11
N ALA A 348 18.02 3.75 -1.05
CA ALA A 348 17.71 2.98 -2.26
C ALA A 348 17.91 1.47 -2.03
N PHE A 349 19.00 1.06 -1.36
CA PHE A 349 19.23 -0.34 -1.01
C PHE A 349 18.22 -0.88 -0.01
N ALA A 350 17.87 -0.13 1.05
CA ALA A 350 16.89 -0.58 2.02
C ALA A 350 15.50 -0.81 1.39
N PHE A 351 15.06 0.05 0.46
CA PHE A 351 13.83 -0.18 -0.30
C PHE A 351 13.95 -1.35 -1.28
N ALA A 352 15.10 -1.52 -1.93
CA ALA A 352 15.37 -2.65 -2.81
C ALA A 352 15.33 -3.99 -2.07
N GLU A 353 15.98 -4.09 -0.90
CA GLU A 353 15.91 -5.28 -0.03
C GLU A 353 14.48 -5.59 0.42
N ALA A 354 13.63 -4.55 0.56
CA ALA A 354 12.20 -4.69 0.82
C ALA A 354 11.34 -4.95 -0.43
N GLY A 355 11.96 -5.26 -1.58
CA GLY A 355 11.30 -5.66 -2.81
C GLY A 355 10.66 -4.51 -3.60
N ALA A 356 11.01 -3.27 -3.31
CA ALA A 356 10.53 -2.12 -4.07
C ALA A 356 11.26 -2.00 -5.42
N ARG A 357 10.58 -1.39 -6.39
CA ARG A 357 11.21 -0.88 -7.62
C ARG A 357 11.78 0.50 -7.33
N VAL A 358 13.02 0.79 -7.75
CA VAL A 358 13.73 1.99 -7.29
C VAL A 358 14.24 2.85 -8.45
N VAL A 359 13.90 4.14 -8.44
CA VAL A 359 14.49 5.16 -9.33
C VAL A 359 15.54 5.95 -8.54
N CYS A 360 16.81 5.72 -8.86
CA CYS A 360 17.96 6.36 -8.25
C CYS A 360 18.28 7.65 -9.01
N VAL A 361 18.04 8.80 -8.41
CA VAL A 361 18.23 10.11 -9.04
C VAL A 361 19.42 10.82 -8.43
N ASP A 362 20.35 11.27 -9.26
CA ASP A 362 21.48 12.10 -8.83
C ASP A 362 21.99 12.95 -10.00
N ARG A 363 22.79 13.98 -9.72
CA ARG A 363 23.52 14.70 -10.78
C ARG A 363 24.74 13.90 -11.27
N ASP A 364 25.24 12.97 -10.45
CA ASP A 364 26.26 12.00 -10.82
C ASP A 364 25.61 10.83 -11.55
N ALA A 365 25.59 10.89 -12.88
CA ALA A 365 24.98 9.88 -13.75
C ALA A 365 25.52 8.47 -13.48
N GLU A 366 26.85 8.33 -13.36
CA GLU A 366 27.46 7.03 -13.12
C GLU A 366 27.17 6.51 -11.71
N GLY A 367 27.19 7.40 -10.70
CA GLY A 367 26.86 7.06 -9.33
C GLY A 367 25.41 6.60 -9.17
N ALA A 368 24.48 7.26 -9.85
CA ALA A 368 23.08 6.86 -9.91
C ALA A 368 22.91 5.48 -10.60
N ALA A 369 23.52 5.29 -11.77
CA ALA A 369 23.48 4.03 -12.51
C ALA A 369 24.06 2.86 -11.71
N ARG A 370 25.25 3.02 -11.11
CA ARG A 370 25.87 2.01 -10.25
C ARG A 370 24.99 1.65 -9.05
N THR A 371 24.31 2.64 -8.47
CA THR A 371 23.38 2.40 -7.35
C THR A 371 22.18 1.57 -7.82
N ALA A 372 21.62 1.86 -8.99
CA ALA A 372 20.53 1.07 -9.55
C ALA A 372 20.95 -0.38 -9.87
N ASP A 373 22.14 -0.59 -10.44
CA ASP A 373 22.68 -1.93 -10.68
C ASP A 373 22.82 -2.73 -9.38
N MET A 374 23.40 -2.13 -8.34
CA MET A 374 23.53 -2.77 -7.03
C MET A 374 22.17 -3.00 -6.36
N ALA A 375 21.20 -2.07 -6.51
CA ALA A 375 19.85 -2.23 -5.98
C ALA A 375 19.16 -3.48 -6.56
N ARG A 376 19.35 -3.75 -7.87
CA ARG A 376 18.86 -4.99 -8.49
C ARG A 376 19.50 -6.24 -7.87
N LEU A 377 20.80 -6.21 -7.57
CA LEU A 377 21.50 -7.35 -6.96
C LEU A 377 21.06 -7.66 -5.54
N VAL A 378 20.60 -6.66 -4.77
CA VAL A 378 20.22 -6.84 -3.35
C VAL A 378 18.73 -7.12 -3.13
N GLY A 379 17.88 -6.92 -4.15
CA GLY A 379 16.47 -7.35 -4.07
C GLY A 379 15.44 -6.56 -4.86
N ALA A 380 15.81 -5.45 -5.52
CA ALA A 380 14.85 -4.70 -6.33
C ALA A 380 14.50 -5.50 -7.61
N PRO A 381 13.21 -5.76 -7.89
CA PRO A 381 12.83 -6.42 -9.14
C PRO A 381 13.15 -5.56 -10.37
N GLU A 382 13.10 -4.23 -10.22
CA GLU A 382 13.50 -3.27 -11.24
C GLU A 382 14.18 -2.06 -10.56
N ALA A 383 15.25 -1.53 -11.17
CA ALA A 383 15.84 -0.27 -10.72
C ALA A 383 16.50 0.50 -11.87
N TRP A 384 16.35 1.83 -11.84
CA TRP A 384 16.79 2.77 -12.87
C TRP A 384 17.67 3.87 -12.28
N GLY A 385 18.66 4.34 -13.04
CA GLY A 385 19.49 5.49 -12.69
C GLY A 385 19.14 6.68 -13.59
N GLU A 386 18.86 7.84 -13.00
CA GLU A 386 18.50 9.06 -13.72
C GLU A 386 19.43 10.22 -13.34
N CYS A 387 19.95 10.91 -14.36
CA CYS A 387 20.85 12.04 -14.19
C CYS A 387 20.07 13.37 -14.16
N VAL A 388 19.79 13.90 -12.97
CA VAL A 388 18.99 15.12 -12.79
C VAL A 388 19.56 15.99 -11.69
N ASP A 389 19.71 17.27 -11.98
CA ASP A 389 19.94 18.29 -10.95
C ASP A 389 18.60 18.70 -10.35
N VAL A 390 18.43 18.47 -9.05
CA VAL A 390 17.18 18.77 -8.34
C VAL A 390 16.89 20.27 -8.27
N SER A 391 17.88 21.16 -8.44
CA SER A 391 17.62 22.60 -8.48
C SER A 391 17.02 23.11 -9.80
N ASP A 392 16.98 22.27 -10.84
CA ASP A 392 16.39 22.63 -12.13
C ASP A 392 14.94 22.10 -12.21
N GLU A 393 13.98 23.02 -12.15
CA GLU A 393 12.55 22.71 -12.24
C GLU A 393 12.19 21.96 -13.53
N GLN A 394 12.74 22.38 -14.68
CA GLN A 394 12.41 21.78 -15.97
C GLN A 394 12.98 20.36 -16.09
N ALA A 395 14.17 20.13 -15.53
CA ALA A 395 14.74 18.80 -15.47
C ALA A 395 13.90 17.87 -14.58
N MET A 396 13.41 18.36 -13.44
CA MET A 396 12.51 17.62 -12.55
C MET A 396 11.15 17.32 -13.20
N GLU A 397 10.59 18.24 -13.99
CA GLU A 397 9.35 17.99 -14.75
C GLU A 397 9.54 16.90 -15.82
N LYS A 398 10.65 16.96 -16.57
CA LYS A 398 11.00 15.92 -17.57
C LYS A 398 11.18 14.55 -16.92
N LEU A 399 11.86 14.50 -15.77
CA LEU A 399 12.01 13.28 -14.99
C LEU A 399 10.66 12.70 -14.57
N ALA A 400 9.74 13.55 -14.09
CA ALA A 400 8.43 13.10 -13.65
C ALA A 400 7.56 12.60 -14.81
N ALA A 401 7.62 13.24 -15.98
CA ALA A 401 6.95 12.77 -17.19
C ALA A 401 7.51 11.41 -17.65
N LYS A 402 8.84 11.27 -17.70
CA LYS A 402 9.50 10.01 -18.05
C LYS A 402 9.16 8.89 -17.07
N THR A 403 9.25 9.17 -15.77
CA THR A 403 8.93 8.20 -14.71
C THR A 403 7.49 7.72 -14.84
N ALA A 404 6.54 8.63 -15.02
CA ALA A 404 5.13 8.29 -15.19
C ALA A 404 4.87 7.43 -16.44
N ALA A 405 5.55 7.72 -17.55
CA ALA A 405 5.39 7.01 -18.81
C ALA A 405 6.06 5.62 -18.83
N GLU A 406 7.28 5.51 -18.30
CA GLU A 406 8.09 4.29 -18.41
C GLU A 406 7.98 3.39 -17.17
N TYR A 407 7.91 3.95 -15.97
CA TYR A 407 8.04 3.20 -14.70
C TYR A 407 6.72 3.15 -13.92
N GLY A 408 5.88 4.17 -14.11
CA GLY A 408 4.62 4.41 -13.43
C GLY A 408 4.67 5.61 -12.49
N ILE A 409 3.56 5.88 -11.81
CA ILE A 409 3.51 6.95 -10.80
C ILE A 409 4.17 6.47 -9.51
N VAL A 410 4.98 7.33 -8.89
CA VAL A 410 5.75 7.02 -7.69
C VAL A 410 4.82 6.81 -6.48
N ASP A 411 5.11 5.79 -5.65
CA ASP A 411 4.42 5.52 -4.40
C ASP A 411 5.10 6.18 -3.21
N VAL A 412 6.44 6.24 -3.23
CA VAL A 412 7.24 6.91 -2.22
C VAL A 412 8.26 7.83 -2.88
N LEU A 413 8.20 9.11 -2.56
CA LEU A 413 9.20 10.10 -2.95
C LEU A 413 10.14 10.34 -1.77
N VAL A 414 11.45 10.19 -1.99
CA VAL A 414 12.49 10.54 -1.01
C VAL A 414 13.31 11.71 -1.54
N ASN A 415 12.94 12.91 -1.11
CA ASN A 415 13.73 14.13 -1.33
C ASN A 415 14.91 14.12 -0.35
N ASN A 416 16.04 13.57 -0.78
CA ASN A 416 17.24 13.42 0.04
C ASN A 416 18.44 14.25 -0.45
N ALA A 417 18.50 14.61 -1.74
CA ALA A 417 19.58 15.43 -2.28
C ALA A 417 19.83 16.70 -1.44
N GLY A 418 21.11 17.01 -1.21
CA GLY A 418 21.48 18.17 -0.43
C GLY A 418 22.98 18.42 -0.40
N ILE A 419 23.35 19.69 -0.21
CA ILE A 419 24.73 20.15 -0.08
C ILE A 419 24.96 20.83 1.27
N GLY A 420 26.18 20.69 1.78
CA GLY A 420 26.64 21.35 2.99
C GLY A 420 27.26 22.71 2.71
N LEU A 421 26.96 23.68 3.56
CA LEU A 421 27.57 25.01 3.56
C LEU A 421 27.84 25.42 5.01
N SER A 422 29.10 25.71 5.31
CA SER A 422 29.53 26.20 6.62
C SER A 422 30.27 27.52 6.49
N GLY A 423 30.01 28.44 7.40
CA GLY A 423 30.66 29.75 7.44
C GLY A 423 29.90 30.73 8.32
N PRO A 424 30.55 31.80 8.80
CA PRO A 424 29.84 32.92 9.41
C PRO A 424 28.86 33.56 8.41
N PHE A 425 27.76 34.11 8.92
CA PHE A 425 26.73 34.74 8.08
C PHE A 425 27.29 35.85 7.18
N LEU A 426 28.16 36.71 7.73
CA LEU A 426 28.73 37.87 7.04
C LEU A 426 29.73 37.47 5.93
N GLU A 427 30.29 36.26 6.00
CA GLU A 427 31.23 35.74 5.01
C GLU A 427 30.55 34.87 3.95
N THR A 428 29.25 34.59 4.11
CA THR A 428 28.48 33.75 3.20
C THR A 428 27.92 34.63 2.08
N THR A 429 28.38 34.41 0.85
CA THR A 429 27.99 35.23 -0.30
C THR A 429 26.54 34.97 -0.72
N SER A 430 25.94 35.89 -1.47
CA SER A 430 24.59 35.67 -2.04
C SER A 430 24.55 34.47 -2.99
N GLU A 431 25.66 34.14 -3.66
CA GLU A 431 25.77 32.94 -4.50
C GLU A 431 25.78 31.67 -3.65
N ASP A 432 26.52 31.64 -2.54
CA ASP A 432 26.49 30.52 -1.59
C ASP A 432 25.08 30.28 -1.05
N TRP A 433 24.37 31.37 -0.72
CA TRP A 433 22.97 31.33 -0.29
C TRP A 433 22.04 30.77 -1.35
N LYS A 434 22.11 31.26 -2.60
CA LYS A 434 21.32 30.74 -3.72
C LYS A 434 21.59 29.26 -3.89
N LYS A 435 22.85 28.86 -4.05
CA LYS A 435 23.24 27.47 -4.28
C LYS A 435 22.73 26.52 -3.20
N VAL A 436 22.85 26.86 -1.91
CA VAL A 436 22.36 26.00 -0.83
C VAL A 436 20.83 25.93 -0.79
N LEU A 437 20.14 27.04 -1.07
CA LEU A 437 18.68 27.08 -1.08
C LEU A 437 18.11 26.37 -2.32
N ASP A 438 18.73 26.54 -3.48
CA ASP A 438 18.33 25.95 -4.76
C ASP A 438 18.34 24.42 -4.65
N VAL A 439 19.38 23.83 -4.05
CA VAL A 439 19.45 22.38 -3.85
C VAL A 439 18.63 21.92 -2.64
N ASN A 440 18.87 22.49 -1.45
CA ASN A 440 18.32 21.93 -0.21
C ASN A 440 16.84 22.24 0.01
N LEU A 441 16.33 23.33 -0.57
CA LEU A 441 14.94 23.77 -0.41
C LEU A 441 14.16 23.68 -1.72
N TRP A 442 14.61 24.36 -2.78
CA TRP A 442 13.90 24.33 -4.07
C TRP A 442 13.85 22.92 -4.65
N GLY A 443 14.93 22.14 -4.58
CA GLY A 443 14.89 20.73 -4.98
C GLY A 443 13.84 19.90 -4.25
N VAL A 444 13.60 20.18 -2.96
CA VAL A 444 12.51 19.55 -2.19
C VAL A 444 11.15 20.08 -2.65
N ILE A 445 11.03 21.38 -2.91
CA ILE A 445 9.79 22.00 -3.40
C ILE A 445 9.40 21.43 -4.77
N HIS A 446 10.34 21.32 -5.72
CA HIS A 446 10.09 20.73 -7.03
C HIS A 446 9.62 19.28 -6.89
N GLY A 447 10.33 18.46 -6.10
CA GLY A 447 9.93 17.08 -5.84
C GLY A 447 8.51 16.98 -5.27
N CYS A 448 8.22 17.71 -4.19
CA CYS A 448 6.90 17.72 -3.55
C CYS A 448 5.79 18.19 -4.50
N ARG A 449 6.01 19.27 -5.26
CA ARG A 449 4.98 19.84 -6.16
C ARG A 449 4.68 18.95 -7.34
N ILE A 450 5.72 18.39 -7.97
CA ILE A 450 5.58 17.64 -9.24
C ILE A 450 5.07 16.22 -8.94
N PHE A 451 5.80 15.45 -8.14
CA PHE A 451 5.43 14.07 -7.83
C PHE A 451 4.27 13.99 -6.83
N GLY A 452 4.16 14.93 -5.89
CA GLY A 452 3.01 14.98 -4.98
C GLY A 452 1.70 15.27 -5.72
N ARG A 453 1.73 16.11 -6.77
CA ARG A 453 0.59 16.30 -7.67
C ARG A 453 0.21 15.01 -8.39
N GLN A 454 1.18 14.31 -8.99
CA GLN A 454 0.91 13.02 -9.65
C GLN A 454 0.34 11.97 -8.68
N MET A 455 0.85 11.90 -7.44
CA MET A 455 0.30 11.03 -6.39
C MET A 455 -1.16 11.39 -6.06
N ALA A 456 -1.45 12.68 -5.94
CA ALA A 456 -2.78 13.19 -5.63
C ALA A 456 -3.78 12.93 -6.76
N GLU A 457 -3.39 13.22 -8.01
CA GLU A 457 -4.19 12.97 -9.22
C GLU A 457 -4.48 11.49 -9.41
N ARG A 458 -3.51 10.61 -9.14
CA ARG A 458 -3.70 9.16 -9.15
C ARG A 458 -4.71 8.69 -8.10
N GLY A 459 -4.92 9.43 -7.02
CA GLY A 459 -5.92 9.12 -5.99
C GLY A 459 -5.62 7.85 -5.15
N GLN A 460 -4.43 7.27 -5.28
CA GLN A 460 -4.02 6.03 -4.59
C GLN A 460 -3.21 6.30 -3.31
N GLY A 461 -3.09 7.56 -2.91
CA GLY A 461 -2.20 7.98 -1.82
C GLY A 461 -0.73 7.82 -2.19
N GLY A 462 0.12 7.83 -1.16
CA GLY A 462 1.56 7.73 -1.30
C GLY A 462 2.28 8.22 -0.05
N HIS A 463 3.59 8.40 -0.14
CA HIS A 463 4.36 8.98 0.96
C HIS A 463 5.49 9.87 0.45
N ILE A 464 5.64 11.05 1.03
CA ILE A 464 6.73 11.98 0.76
C ILE A 464 7.66 12.01 1.96
N VAL A 465 8.94 11.78 1.72
CA VAL A 465 10.00 11.82 2.72
C VAL A 465 10.93 12.97 2.37
N ASN A 466 11.05 13.94 3.27
CA ASN A 466 11.92 15.09 3.09
C ASN A 466 13.07 15.02 4.11
N THR A 467 14.30 15.03 3.61
CA THR A 467 15.50 14.95 4.45
C THR A 467 15.90 16.34 4.93
N ALA A 468 15.43 16.68 6.12
CA ALA A 468 15.83 17.86 6.88
C ALA A 468 17.17 17.61 7.60
N SER A 469 17.31 18.05 8.84
CA SER A 469 18.47 17.81 9.70
C SER A 469 18.16 18.19 11.14
N ALA A 470 18.95 17.71 12.10
CA ALA A 470 18.98 18.29 13.45
C ALA A 470 19.30 19.80 13.42
N ALA A 471 20.03 20.27 12.40
CA ALA A 471 20.31 21.68 12.17
C ALA A 471 19.05 22.54 11.95
N ALA A 472 17.90 21.93 11.66
CA ALA A 472 16.60 22.60 11.52
C ALA A 472 16.09 23.21 12.83
N TYR A 473 16.50 22.67 13.98
CA TYR A 473 16.09 23.13 15.32
C TYR A 473 17.27 23.28 16.27
N LEU A 474 18.51 23.22 15.75
CA LEU A 474 19.74 23.48 16.48
C LEU A 474 20.45 24.69 15.84
N PRO A 475 20.25 25.91 16.37
CA PRO A 475 20.95 27.10 15.92
C PRO A 475 22.47 26.92 16.02
N SER A 476 23.17 27.37 14.98
CA SER A 476 24.62 27.32 14.91
C SER A 476 25.14 28.61 14.29
N LYS A 477 26.22 29.16 14.86
CA LYS A 477 26.90 30.33 14.30
C LYS A 477 27.76 30.03 13.07
N THR A 478 28.00 28.75 12.78
CA THR A 478 28.80 28.31 11.62
C THR A 478 27.97 27.69 10.51
N LEU A 479 26.64 27.58 10.67
CA LEU A 479 25.74 26.97 9.68
C LEU A 479 24.47 27.81 9.40
N PRO A 480 24.49 29.16 9.37
CA PRO A 480 23.27 29.94 9.26
C PRO A 480 22.46 29.62 7.99
N ALA A 481 23.10 29.57 6.82
CA ALA A 481 22.43 29.28 5.56
C ALA A 481 21.92 27.83 5.47
N TYR A 482 22.75 26.87 5.87
CA TYR A 482 22.36 25.46 5.91
C TYR A 482 21.22 25.20 6.90
N SER A 483 21.31 25.69 8.14
CA SER A 483 20.25 25.58 9.15
C SER A 483 18.94 26.21 8.69
N THR A 484 18.98 27.39 8.05
CA THR A 484 17.79 28.02 7.47
C THR A 484 17.14 27.13 6.41
N SER A 485 17.92 26.57 5.49
CA SER A 485 17.39 25.65 4.47
C SER A 485 16.71 24.43 5.09
N LYS A 486 17.32 23.80 6.11
CA LYS A 486 16.78 22.60 6.75
C LYS A 486 15.60 22.89 7.68
N ALA A 487 15.54 24.08 8.30
CA ALA A 487 14.38 24.55 9.04
C ALA A 487 13.18 24.80 8.11
N ALA A 488 13.41 25.38 6.93
CA ALA A 488 12.37 25.57 5.92
C ALA A 488 11.81 24.23 5.43
N VAL A 489 12.68 23.24 5.15
CA VAL A 489 12.25 21.88 4.78
C VAL A 489 11.41 21.21 5.87
N LEU A 490 11.78 21.37 7.15
CA LEU A 490 11.00 20.83 8.27
C LEU A 490 9.60 21.43 8.30
N MET A 491 9.48 22.76 8.28
CA MET A 491 8.19 23.44 8.31
C MET A 491 7.35 23.11 7.08
N LEU A 492 7.95 23.12 5.88
CA LEU A 492 7.29 22.71 4.64
C LEU A 492 6.67 21.31 4.77
N SER A 493 7.41 20.37 5.36
CA SER A 493 6.93 19.00 5.55
C SER A 493 5.75 18.91 6.50
N GLU A 494 5.74 19.70 7.58
CA GLU A 494 4.60 19.77 8.51
C GLU A 494 3.36 20.38 7.84
N CYS A 495 3.53 21.44 7.03
CA CYS A 495 2.44 22.02 6.24
C CYS A 495 1.87 21.02 5.22
N LEU A 496 2.72 20.39 4.41
CA LEU A 496 2.30 19.42 3.39
C LEU A 496 1.62 18.19 4.02
N ARG A 497 2.06 17.78 5.21
CA ARG A 497 1.40 16.69 5.95
C ARG A 497 -0.07 17.02 6.24
N ALA A 498 -0.36 18.25 6.64
CA ALA A 498 -1.73 18.68 6.91
C ALA A 498 -2.54 18.82 5.61
N GLU A 499 -1.94 19.39 4.57
CA GLU A 499 -2.59 19.62 3.27
C GLU A 499 -2.95 18.29 2.58
N LEU A 500 -2.00 17.37 2.46
CA LEU A 500 -2.15 16.15 1.67
C LEU A 500 -2.82 14.99 2.43
N ALA A 501 -3.16 15.18 3.70
CA ALA A 501 -3.79 14.14 4.53
C ALA A 501 -5.12 13.64 3.94
N SER A 502 -5.91 14.53 3.32
CA SER A 502 -7.20 14.18 2.71
C SER A 502 -7.05 13.27 1.49
N GLN A 503 -5.89 13.28 0.84
CA GLN A 503 -5.54 12.46 -0.32
C GLN A 503 -4.84 11.15 0.09
N SER A 504 -4.76 10.85 1.39
CA SER A 504 -4.04 9.68 1.93
C SER A 504 -2.56 9.67 1.54
N ILE A 505 -1.93 10.84 1.41
CA ILE A 505 -0.49 10.99 1.20
C ILE A 505 0.16 11.35 2.53
N GLY A 506 1.05 10.49 3.02
CA GLY A 506 1.84 10.77 4.21
C GLY A 506 3.01 11.69 3.90
N VAL A 507 3.44 12.50 4.88
CA VAL A 507 4.66 13.31 4.77
C VAL A 507 5.50 13.16 6.04
N SER A 508 6.79 12.87 5.87
CA SER A 508 7.77 12.68 6.94
C SER A 508 8.98 13.59 6.77
N ALA A 509 9.29 14.39 7.80
CA ALA A 509 10.56 15.11 7.90
C ALA A 509 11.58 14.25 8.65
N ILE A 510 12.64 13.84 7.96
CA ILE A 510 13.74 13.06 8.55
C ILE A 510 14.79 14.04 9.03
N CYS A 511 15.15 13.95 10.31
CA CYS A 511 16.11 14.87 10.94
C CYS A 511 17.32 14.08 11.45
N PRO A 512 18.32 13.78 10.59
CA PRO A 512 19.58 13.21 11.06
C PRO A 512 20.45 14.27 11.73
N GLY A 513 21.22 13.84 12.74
CA GLY A 513 22.35 14.62 13.26
C GLY A 513 23.62 14.33 12.49
N ILE A 514 24.68 13.94 13.19
CA ILE A 514 25.99 13.66 12.60
C ILE A 514 25.99 12.24 12.03
N VAL A 515 26.04 12.12 10.70
CA VAL A 515 26.04 10.85 9.97
C VAL A 515 27.30 10.77 9.10
N ASN A 516 27.95 9.61 9.09
CA ASN A 516 29.17 9.39 8.32
C ASN A 516 28.85 9.27 6.81
N THR A 517 28.90 10.38 6.09
CA THR A 517 28.69 10.45 4.63
C THR A 517 29.67 11.42 3.97
N ASN A 518 29.70 11.39 2.63
CA ASN A 518 30.54 12.28 1.83
C ASN A 518 30.16 13.77 1.93
N ILE A 519 29.04 14.14 2.58
CA ILE A 519 28.62 15.54 2.68
C ILE A 519 29.71 16.42 3.31
N THR A 520 30.46 15.88 4.28
CA THR A 520 31.56 16.60 4.94
C THR A 520 32.75 16.82 4.01
N ALA A 521 33.04 15.85 3.15
CA ALA A 521 34.12 15.91 2.16
C ALA A 521 33.80 16.85 0.99
N THR A 522 32.53 17.16 0.75
CA THR A 522 32.08 18.04 -0.35
C THR A 522 31.46 19.35 0.14
N SER A 523 31.54 19.67 1.43
CA SER A 523 30.96 20.90 2.00
C SER A 523 31.77 22.13 1.64
N ARG A 524 31.09 23.20 1.23
CA ARG A 524 31.71 24.53 1.04
C ARG A 524 31.93 25.21 2.39
N PHE A 525 33.12 25.77 2.60
CA PHE A 525 33.48 26.60 3.73
C PHE A 525 33.66 28.07 3.29
N ALA A 526 32.70 28.93 3.63
CA ALA A 526 32.72 30.34 3.28
C ALA A 526 33.74 31.12 4.11
N GLY A 527 34.35 32.15 3.51
CA GLY A 527 35.35 33.01 4.17
C GLY A 527 36.74 32.38 4.35
N VAL A 528 37.05 31.27 3.68
CA VAL A 528 38.39 30.65 3.69
C VAL A 528 38.90 30.34 2.28
N ASP A 529 40.22 30.24 2.15
CA ASP A 529 40.87 29.77 0.92
C ASP A 529 40.66 28.27 0.68
N ALA A 530 41.03 27.80 -0.51
CA ALA A 530 40.83 26.40 -0.91
C ALA A 530 41.65 25.40 -0.07
N ALA A 531 42.82 25.80 0.45
CA ALA A 531 43.68 24.91 1.24
C ALA A 531 43.10 24.70 2.65
N GLU A 532 42.65 25.76 3.30
CA GLU A 532 41.98 25.70 4.59
C GLU A 532 40.59 25.07 4.49
N GLU A 533 39.85 25.28 3.39
CA GLU A 533 38.61 24.54 3.10
C GLU A 533 38.87 23.02 3.09
N LYS A 534 39.86 22.57 2.31
CA LYS A 534 40.21 21.14 2.22
C LYS A 534 40.59 20.57 3.59
N ARG A 535 41.39 21.31 4.37
CA ARG A 535 41.77 20.91 5.74
C ARG A 535 40.55 20.77 6.66
N ARG A 536 39.58 21.67 6.56
CA ARG A 536 38.33 21.60 7.35
C ARG A 536 37.42 20.47 6.90
N GLN A 537 37.35 20.18 5.60
CA GLN A 537 36.66 19.00 5.06
C GLN A 537 37.27 17.72 5.63
N GLU A 538 38.59 17.52 5.51
CA GLU A 538 39.32 16.35 6.02
C GLU A 538 39.11 16.15 7.52
N ARG A 539 39.21 17.23 8.32
CA ARG A 539 39.00 17.17 9.76
C ARG A 539 37.55 16.83 10.12
N SER A 540 36.58 17.41 9.42
CA SER A 540 35.15 17.11 9.60
C SER A 540 34.84 15.66 9.25
N SER A 541 35.34 15.16 8.13
CA SER A 541 35.20 13.76 7.71
C SER A 541 35.81 12.80 8.72
N ARG A 542 37.01 13.11 9.26
CA ARG A 542 37.63 12.32 10.33
C ARG A 542 36.78 12.29 11.60
N LEU A 543 36.26 13.44 12.04
CA LEU A 543 35.44 13.54 13.24
C LEU A 543 34.13 12.74 13.09
N TYR A 544 33.50 12.82 11.92
CA TYR A 544 32.26 12.10 11.63
C TYR A 544 32.53 10.60 11.50
N GLY A 545 33.67 10.23 10.91
CA GLY A 545 34.16 8.85 10.85
C GLY A 545 34.42 8.25 12.22
N LEU A 546 34.98 9.00 13.17
CA LEU A 546 35.18 8.54 14.56
C LEU A 546 33.86 8.25 15.29
N ARG A 547 32.80 9.02 15.00
CA ARG A 547 31.45 8.76 15.53
C ARG A 547 30.82 7.53 14.90
N ASN A 548 31.19 7.21 13.65
CA ASN A 548 30.77 6.06 12.86
C ASN A 548 29.25 5.76 12.93
N PHE A 549 28.41 6.81 12.83
CA PHE A 549 26.97 6.60 12.69
C PHE A 549 26.65 6.33 11.20
N PRO A 550 26.24 5.10 10.84
CA PRO A 550 26.17 4.68 9.45
C PRO A 550 24.89 5.20 8.75
N PRO A 551 24.93 5.51 7.44
CA PRO A 551 23.76 5.97 6.68
C PRO A 551 22.60 4.96 6.65
N GLU A 552 22.89 3.66 6.80
CA GLU A 552 21.92 2.57 6.86
C GLU A 552 20.94 2.75 8.03
N LYS A 553 21.38 3.32 9.16
CA LYS A 553 20.47 3.63 10.29
C LYS A 553 19.48 4.74 9.97
N VAL A 554 19.84 5.65 9.05
CA VAL A 554 18.92 6.68 8.55
C VAL A 554 17.94 6.07 7.56
N ALA A 555 18.41 5.20 6.66
CA ALA A 555 17.57 4.43 5.75
C ALA A 555 16.51 3.59 6.51
N ASP A 556 16.92 2.87 7.55
CA ASP A 556 16.01 2.14 8.45
C ASP A 556 14.95 3.05 9.09
N ALA A 557 15.35 4.27 9.47
CA ALA A 557 14.43 5.24 10.04
C ALA A 557 13.44 5.75 8.99
N ILE A 558 13.88 5.94 7.74
CA ILE A 558 13.03 6.31 6.60
C ILE A 558 11.97 5.22 6.35
N LEU A 559 12.37 3.95 6.19
CA LEU A 559 11.41 2.85 5.95
C LEU A 559 10.37 2.78 7.08
N ARG A 560 10.83 2.84 8.34
CA ARG A 560 9.94 2.86 9.51
C ARG A 560 8.99 4.07 9.49
N ALA A 561 9.49 5.25 9.13
CA ALA A 561 8.69 6.47 9.08
C ALA A 561 7.56 6.36 8.05
N VAL A 562 7.85 5.78 6.88
CA VAL A 562 6.85 5.53 5.84
C VAL A 562 5.83 4.49 6.31
N VAL A 563 6.28 3.36 6.87
CA VAL A 563 5.40 2.30 7.41
C VAL A 563 4.44 2.83 8.47
N ARG A 564 4.94 3.67 9.38
CA ARG A 564 4.17 4.18 10.53
C ARG A 564 3.55 5.55 10.30
N ASN A 565 3.77 6.14 9.13
CA ASN A 565 3.39 7.49 8.81
C ASN A 565 3.84 8.52 9.88
N GLU A 566 5.11 8.48 10.32
CA GLU A 566 5.67 9.37 11.34
C GLU A 566 5.92 10.79 10.78
N ALA A 567 5.51 11.84 11.49
CA ALA A 567 5.61 13.22 10.99
C ALA A 567 7.04 13.80 11.03
N VAL A 568 7.70 13.75 12.18
CA VAL A 568 9.05 14.30 12.41
C VAL A 568 9.91 13.23 13.06
N VAL A 569 11.03 12.87 12.42
CA VAL A 569 11.82 11.69 12.77
C VAL A 569 13.26 12.09 13.11
N PRO A 570 13.55 12.43 14.38
CA PRO A 570 14.92 12.60 14.85
C PRO A 570 15.63 11.24 14.91
N VAL A 571 16.71 11.09 14.15
CA VAL A 571 17.35 9.77 13.96
C VAL A 571 18.42 9.50 15.01
N THR A 572 19.41 10.39 15.11
CA THR A 572 20.57 10.20 15.97
C THR A 572 20.28 10.63 17.43
N PRO A 573 20.99 10.10 18.45
CA PRO A 573 20.71 10.43 19.85
C PRO A 573 20.76 11.94 20.17
N GLU A 574 21.73 12.64 19.60
CA GLU A 574 21.90 14.09 19.73
C GLU A 574 20.79 14.86 19.01
N SER A 575 20.30 14.36 17.87
CA SER A 575 19.13 14.93 17.19
C SER A 575 17.88 14.82 18.06
N LYS A 576 17.66 13.68 18.71
CA LYS A 576 16.55 13.48 19.65
C LYS A 576 16.65 14.43 20.85
N GLY A 577 17.85 14.55 21.44
CA GLY A 577 18.11 15.48 22.53
C GLY A 577 17.92 16.95 22.12
N ALA A 578 18.36 17.33 20.92
CA ALA A 578 18.19 18.68 20.40
C ALA A 578 16.71 19.01 20.12
N LEU A 579 15.91 18.08 19.60
CA LEU A 579 14.47 18.28 19.42
C LEU A 579 13.75 18.44 20.77
N TRP A 580 14.17 17.68 21.78
CA TRP A 580 13.63 17.82 23.13
C TRP A 580 14.00 19.19 23.71
N MET A 581 15.27 19.59 23.64
CA MET A 581 15.74 20.88 24.14
C MET A 581 15.12 22.07 23.39
N SER A 582 14.89 21.98 22.08
CA SER A 582 14.25 23.06 21.33
C SER A 582 12.81 23.30 21.77
N ARG A 583 12.11 22.25 22.24
CA ARG A 583 10.75 22.34 22.76
C ARG A 583 10.67 22.80 24.22
N PHE A 584 11.55 22.28 25.08
CA PHE A 584 11.42 22.46 26.53
C PHE A 584 12.47 23.39 27.15
N ALA A 585 13.61 23.61 26.51
CA ALA A 585 14.71 24.43 27.00
C ALA A 585 15.36 25.31 25.90
N PRO A 586 14.59 26.08 25.11
CA PRO A 586 15.12 26.83 23.96
C PRO A 586 16.18 27.86 24.36
N GLY A 587 16.09 28.42 25.59
CA GLY A 587 17.10 29.33 26.13
C GLY A 587 18.47 28.69 26.31
N ALA A 588 18.53 27.44 26.78
CA ALA A 588 19.78 26.69 26.94
C ALA A 588 20.41 26.39 25.57
N LEU A 589 19.60 25.97 24.62
CA LEU A 589 20.01 25.68 23.25
C LEU A 589 20.57 26.94 22.55
N ARG A 590 19.97 28.11 22.74
CA ARG A 590 20.52 29.41 22.26
C ARG A 590 21.83 29.80 22.92
N ARG A 591 22.06 29.42 24.19
CA ARG A 591 23.34 29.65 24.87
C ARG A 591 24.44 28.75 24.29
N LEU A 592 24.14 27.48 24.04
CA LEU A 592 25.07 26.54 23.40
C LEU A 592 25.47 27.01 21.99
N ALA A 593 24.53 27.58 21.24
CA ALA A 593 24.79 28.11 19.89
C ALA A 593 25.84 29.24 19.84
N LYS A 594 26.13 29.91 20.97
CA LYS A 594 27.17 30.96 21.05
C LYS A 594 28.59 30.39 21.12
N LEU A 595 28.75 29.13 21.53
CA LEU A 595 30.05 28.48 21.68
C LEU A 595 30.68 28.20 20.31
N GLU A 596 32.01 28.36 20.19
CA GLU A 596 32.72 27.86 19.01
C GLU A 596 32.78 26.34 19.06
N PRO A 597 32.22 25.64 18.07
CA PRO A 597 32.54 24.24 17.92
C PRO A 597 34.05 24.17 17.63
N ARG A 598 34.78 23.34 18.39
CA ARG A 598 36.20 23.04 18.12
C ARG A 598 36.29 22.16 16.86
N LEU A 599 35.90 22.71 15.72
CA LEU A 599 35.99 22.07 14.41
C LEU A 599 37.42 21.91 13.98
#